data_AF-A0A0V8TCG0-F1
#
_entry.id   AF-A0A0V8TCG0-F1
#
_cell.length_a   1.000
_cell.length_b   1.000
_cell.length_c   1.000
_cell.angle_alpha   90.00
_cell.angle_beta   90.00
_cell.angle_gamma   90.00
#
_symmetry.space_group_name_H-M   'P 1'
#
loop_
_entity.id
_entity.type
_entity.pdbx_description
1 polymer ?
#
loop_
_entity_poly.entity_id
_entity_poly.type
_entity_poly.pdbx_seq_one_letter_code
_entity_poly.pdbx_strand_id
1 'polypeptide(L)'
;MLAVVLGVLGAFVGIVAGLWVHWYVVEPGDGELISVARTLVPDGFTPVGEPGVTGQMSVLLERGSVHVDATSPQATTLGVVATGLQEKGWILREQVDPARTTGRVKVQREDVLATVFVTDALFEDVTTASIQVSRGPTSPSLPVTVALGAAAGITLGVVSGVVVSQALSRSRVRRDGP
;
A
#
# COMPACT_ATOMS: atom_id res chain seq x y z
N MET A 1 -11.80 21.02 -30.91
CA MET A 1 -12.49 21.24 -29.62
C MET A 1 -13.06 19.95 -29.03
N LEU A 2 -13.86 19.16 -29.78
CA LEU A 2 -14.44 17.90 -29.29
C LEU A 2 -13.42 16.89 -28.72
N ALA A 3 -12.30 16.65 -29.42
CA ALA A 3 -11.25 15.76 -28.94
C ALA A 3 -10.58 16.23 -27.63
N VAL A 4 -10.48 17.55 -27.42
CA VAL A 4 -9.94 18.13 -26.18
C VAL A 4 -10.92 17.91 -25.04
N VAL A 5 -12.21 18.19 -25.25
CA VAL A 5 -13.27 18.00 -24.24
C VAL A 5 -13.36 16.53 -23.82
N LEU A 6 -13.36 15.61 -24.78
CA LEU A 6 -13.40 14.17 -24.49
C LEU A 6 -12.10 13.68 -23.86
N GLY A 7 -10.95 14.25 -24.21
CA GLY A 7 -9.68 13.98 -23.54
C GLY A 7 -9.70 14.37 -22.04
N VAL A 8 -10.25 15.55 -21.71
CA VAL A 8 -10.39 16.01 -20.31
C VAL A 8 -11.37 15.14 -19.53
N LEU A 9 -12.54 14.83 -20.11
CA LEU A 9 -13.51 13.90 -19.50
C LEU A 9 -12.91 12.51 -19.30
N GLY A 10 -12.19 12.01 -20.31
CA GLY A 10 -11.45 10.75 -20.25
C GLY A 10 -10.42 10.76 -19.11
N ALA A 11 -9.67 11.84 -18.94
CA ALA A 11 -8.73 12.02 -17.83
C ALA A 11 -9.44 11.87 -16.48
N PHE A 12 -10.60 12.50 -16.31
CA PHE A 12 -11.36 12.46 -15.06
C PHE A 12 -11.85 11.04 -14.75
N VAL A 13 -12.42 10.34 -15.75
CA VAL A 13 -12.81 8.93 -15.63
C VAL A 13 -11.60 8.05 -15.31
N GLY A 14 -10.47 8.29 -15.97
CA GLY A 14 -9.21 7.59 -15.74
C GLY A 14 -8.66 7.77 -14.32
N ILE A 15 -8.74 8.99 -13.77
CA ILE A 15 -8.35 9.27 -12.37
C ILE A 15 -9.24 8.49 -11.41
N VAL A 16 -10.57 8.53 -11.61
CA VAL A 16 -11.52 7.80 -10.76
C VAL A 16 -11.29 6.30 -10.84
N ALA A 17 -11.06 5.75 -12.04
CA ALA A 17 -10.73 4.35 -12.24
C ALA A 17 -9.37 3.99 -11.60
N GLY A 18 -8.37 4.86 -11.70
CA GLY A 18 -7.07 4.67 -11.05
C GLY A 18 -7.17 4.68 -9.51
N LEU A 19 -7.98 5.58 -8.94
CA LEU A 19 -8.31 5.58 -7.52
C LEU A 19 -9.03 4.28 -7.12
N TRP A 20 -9.99 3.83 -7.92
CA TRP A 20 -10.75 2.61 -7.64
C TRP A 20 -9.88 1.36 -7.72
N VAL A 21 -9.05 1.22 -8.77
CA VAL A 21 -8.07 0.14 -8.88
C VAL A 21 -7.07 0.18 -7.74
N HIS A 22 -6.61 1.37 -7.34
CA HIS A 22 -5.73 1.48 -6.20
C HIS A 22 -6.39 0.93 -4.94
N TRP A 23 -7.62 1.36 -4.65
CA TRP A 23 -8.33 1.01 -3.42
C TRP A 23 -8.75 -0.47 -3.34
N TYR A 24 -9.15 -1.07 -4.46
CA TYR A 24 -9.74 -2.42 -4.46
C TYR A 24 -8.79 -3.52 -4.94
N VAL A 25 -7.70 -3.16 -5.61
CA VAL A 25 -6.75 -4.14 -6.19
C VAL A 25 -5.37 -3.97 -5.58
N VAL A 26 -4.92 -2.74 -5.33
CA VAL A 26 -3.55 -2.43 -4.90
C VAL A 26 -3.44 -2.29 -3.39
N GLU A 27 -4.47 -1.78 -2.73
CA GLU A 27 -4.66 -1.88 -1.29
C GLU A 27 -5.43 -3.19 -1.03
N PRO A 28 -4.84 -4.20 -0.39
CA PRO A 28 -5.60 -5.37 0.01
C PRO A 28 -6.56 -4.89 1.10
N GLY A 29 -7.74 -5.50 1.20
CA GLY A 29 -8.68 -5.13 2.25
C GLY A 29 -7.98 -5.19 3.61
N ASP A 30 -8.15 -4.15 4.43
CA ASP A 30 -7.46 -4.00 5.72
C ASP A 30 -7.46 -5.28 6.57
N GLY A 31 -8.48 -6.12 6.42
CA GLY A 31 -8.57 -7.44 7.05
C GLY A 31 -7.38 -8.38 6.80
N GLU A 32 -6.78 -8.38 5.61
CA GLU A 32 -5.60 -9.21 5.31
C GLU A 32 -4.38 -8.71 6.10
N LEU A 33 -4.08 -7.41 6.04
CA LEU A 33 -2.97 -6.81 6.78
C LEU A 33 -3.18 -6.91 8.30
N ILE A 34 -4.42 -6.76 8.77
CA ILE A 34 -4.81 -6.97 10.18
C ILE A 34 -4.57 -8.43 10.57
N SER A 35 -4.96 -9.39 9.74
CA SER A 35 -4.72 -10.82 10.01
C SER A 35 -3.23 -11.12 10.10
N VAL A 36 -2.43 -10.56 9.19
CA VAL A 36 -0.97 -10.71 9.17
C VAL A 36 -0.34 -10.06 10.39
N ALA A 37 -0.76 -8.84 10.75
CA ALA A 37 -0.28 -8.14 11.95
C ALA A 37 -0.54 -8.95 13.23
N ARG A 38 -1.68 -9.62 13.36
CA ARG A 38 -1.99 -10.51 14.49
C ARG A 38 -1.04 -11.72 14.56
N THR A 39 -0.59 -12.24 13.42
CA THR A 39 0.36 -13.37 13.38
C THR A 39 1.82 -12.96 13.58
N LEU A 40 2.13 -11.68 13.43
CA LEU A 40 3.48 -11.12 13.48
C LEU A 40 3.96 -10.77 14.89
N VAL A 41 3.07 -10.85 15.88
CA VAL A 41 3.42 -10.66 17.29
C VAL A 41 4.53 -11.67 17.64
N PRO A 42 5.72 -11.20 18.07
CA PRO A 42 6.82 -12.10 18.44
C PRO A 42 6.43 -12.95 19.64
N ASP A 43 7.02 -14.13 19.74
CA ASP A 43 6.71 -15.03 20.84
C ASP A 43 7.15 -14.41 22.18
N GLY A 44 6.35 -14.58 23.23
CA GLY A 44 6.55 -13.92 24.52
C GLY A 44 5.97 -12.50 24.62
N PHE A 45 5.50 -11.91 23.52
CA PHE A 45 4.81 -10.62 23.54
C PHE A 45 3.29 -10.79 23.60
N THR A 46 2.64 -9.91 24.34
CA THR A 46 1.18 -9.82 24.47
C THR A 46 0.71 -8.52 23.79
N PRO A 47 -0.24 -8.57 22.84
CA PRO A 47 -0.78 -7.38 22.20
C PRO A 47 -1.44 -6.44 23.22
N VAL A 48 -1.19 -5.14 23.10
CA VAL A 48 -1.77 -4.09 23.96
C VAL A 48 -3.16 -3.67 23.48
N GLY A 49 -3.52 -4.03 22.24
CA GLY A 49 -4.84 -3.74 21.65
C GLY A 49 -5.03 -4.40 20.29
N GLU A 50 -6.15 -4.06 19.64
CA GLU A 50 -6.44 -4.49 18.28
C GLU A 50 -5.56 -3.74 17.27
N PRO A 51 -5.15 -4.38 16.15
CA PRO A 51 -4.37 -3.70 15.12
C PRO A 51 -5.14 -2.51 14.53
N GLY A 52 -4.51 -1.35 14.55
CA GLY A 52 -5.05 -0.11 13.98
C GLY A 52 -4.57 0.10 12.55
N VAL A 53 -5.48 0.51 11.66
CA VAL A 53 -5.11 0.94 10.31
C VAL A 53 -4.72 2.41 10.36
N THR A 54 -3.53 2.73 9.85
CA THR A 54 -3.03 4.10 9.70
C THR A 54 -2.82 4.39 8.22
N GLY A 55 -3.01 5.64 7.79
CA GLY A 55 -2.82 6.04 6.38
C GLY A 55 -4.06 5.92 5.49
N GLN A 56 -5.15 5.33 5.98
CA GLN A 56 -6.42 5.10 5.27
C GLN A 56 -7.08 6.37 4.68
N MET A 57 -6.65 7.57 5.09
CA MET A 57 -7.11 8.87 4.56
C MET A 57 -6.00 9.93 4.59
N SER A 58 -4.74 9.54 4.36
CA SER A 58 -3.68 10.54 4.25
C SER A 58 -3.84 11.34 2.96
N VAL A 59 -4.02 12.66 3.08
CA VAL A 59 -3.97 13.62 1.95
C VAL A 59 -2.66 13.47 1.15
N LEU A 60 -1.64 12.85 1.75
CA LEU A 60 -0.31 12.62 1.19
C LEU A 60 -0.23 11.39 0.27
N LEU A 61 -1.35 10.68 0.00
CA LEU A 61 -1.39 9.51 -0.90
C LEU A 61 -0.44 8.37 -0.46
N GLU A 62 -0.20 8.26 0.84
CA GLU A 62 0.60 7.20 1.45
C GLU A 62 -0.24 5.92 1.57
N ARG A 63 0.42 4.76 1.46
CA ARG A 63 -0.26 3.45 1.59
C ARG A 63 -0.75 3.24 3.02
N GLY A 64 -1.90 2.59 3.18
CA GLY A 64 -2.32 2.05 4.46
C GLY A 64 -1.25 1.14 5.07
N SER A 65 -0.98 1.33 6.36
CA SER A 65 -0.16 0.42 7.16
C SER A 65 -0.91 0.04 8.42
N VAL A 66 -0.82 -1.24 8.79
CA VAL A 66 -1.43 -1.73 10.02
C VAL A 66 -0.39 -1.70 11.13
N HIS A 67 -0.79 -1.16 12.26
CA HIS A 67 0.03 -1.04 13.44
C HIS A 67 -0.52 -1.90 14.57
N VAL A 68 0.34 -2.64 15.26
CA VAL A 68 -0.02 -3.31 16.51
C VAL A 68 1.14 -3.20 17.49
N ASP A 69 0.82 -2.74 18.70
CA ASP A 69 1.75 -2.70 19.81
C ASP A 69 1.59 -3.96 20.67
N ALA A 70 2.71 -4.47 21.15
CA ALA A 70 2.77 -5.63 22.02
C ALA A 70 3.85 -5.44 23.09
N THR A 71 3.67 -6.03 24.26
CA THR A 71 4.60 -5.93 25.39
C THR A 71 4.99 -7.31 25.90
N SER A 72 6.24 -7.44 26.36
CA SER A 72 6.77 -8.64 26.99
C SER A 72 7.34 -8.26 28.36
N PRO A 73 7.04 -9.03 29.43
CA PRO A 73 7.68 -8.85 30.74
C PRO A 73 9.12 -9.38 30.78
N GLN A 74 9.62 -9.95 29.68
CA GLN A 74 10.97 -10.46 29.54
C GLN A 74 11.73 -9.64 28.51
N ALA A 75 12.97 -9.29 28.85
CA ALA A 75 13.91 -8.68 27.91
C ALA A 75 14.12 -9.61 26.70
N THR A 76 14.07 -9.03 25.50
CA THR A 76 14.26 -9.77 24.25
C THR A 76 15.27 -9.05 23.36
N THR A 77 16.07 -9.80 22.62
CA THR A 77 17.00 -9.23 21.65
C THR A 77 16.40 -9.22 20.24
N LEU A 78 16.90 -8.33 19.39
CA LEU A 78 16.56 -8.28 17.98
C LEU A 78 16.87 -9.61 17.27
N GLY A 79 17.88 -10.36 17.74
CA GLY A 79 18.21 -11.69 17.23
C GLY A 79 17.08 -12.70 17.48
N VAL A 80 16.54 -12.74 18.70
CA VAL A 80 15.42 -13.63 19.06
C VAL A 80 14.18 -13.29 18.23
N VAL A 81 13.85 -12.01 18.09
CA VAL A 81 12.73 -11.56 17.25
C VAL A 81 12.96 -11.96 15.78
N ALA A 82 14.15 -11.73 15.24
CA ALA A 82 14.47 -12.06 13.85
C ALA A 82 14.36 -13.57 13.60
N THR A 83 14.92 -14.41 14.49
CA THR A 83 14.85 -15.86 14.37
C THR A 83 13.41 -16.37 14.44
N GLY A 84 12.62 -15.92 15.43
CA GLY A 84 11.21 -16.33 15.53
C GLY A 84 10.38 -15.93 14.31
N LEU A 85 10.65 -14.76 13.71
CA LEU A 85 10.03 -14.35 12.45
C LEU A 85 10.46 -15.24 11.27
N GLN A 86 11.74 -15.61 11.19
CA GLN A 86 12.25 -16.51 10.16
C GLN A 86 11.65 -17.92 10.26
N GLU A 87 11.50 -18.45 11.48
CA GLU A 87 10.83 -19.73 11.73
C GLU A 87 9.35 -19.70 11.30
N LYS A 88 8.69 -18.54 11.44
CA LYS A 88 7.34 -18.31 10.91
C LYS A 88 7.30 -18.18 9.39
N GLY A 89 8.44 -18.23 8.69
CA GLY A 89 8.55 -18.14 7.23
C GLY A 89 8.80 -16.72 6.67
N TRP A 90 9.18 -15.76 7.52
CA TRP A 90 9.53 -14.41 7.05
C TRP A 90 11.00 -14.31 6.61
N ILE A 91 11.27 -13.53 5.56
CA ILE A 91 12.62 -13.29 5.05
C ILE A 91 13.15 -11.99 5.62
N LEU A 92 14.30 -12.04 6.30
CA LEU A 92 14.99 -10.86 6.83
C LEU A 92 15.50 -9.96 5.68
N ARG A 93 15.26 -8.65 5.78
CA ARG A 93 15.65 -7.66 4.76
C ARG A 93 16.76 -6.71 5.19
N GLU A 94 16.97 -6.56 6.49
CA GLU A 94 18.01 -5.69 7.05
C GLU A 94 18.85 -6.51 8.03
N GLN A 95 20.18 -6.46 7.91
CA GLN A 95 21.05 -7.10 8.88
C GLN A 95 20.95 -6.35 10.21
N VAL A 96 20.58 -7.06 11.26
CA VAL A 96 20.46 -6.52 12.61
C VAL A 96 21.58 -7.08 13.48
N ASP A 97 22.08 -6.25 14.39
CA ASP A 97 22.97 -6.71 15.46
C ASP A 97 22.14 -7.56 16.45
N PRO A 98 22.36 -8.88 16.50
CA PRO A 98 21.49 -9.79 17.24
C PRO A 98 21.57 -9.63 18.76
N ALA A 99 22.61 -8.96 19.27
CA ALA A 99 22.81 -8.72 20.70
C ALA A 99 22.05 -7.48 21.21
N ARG A 100 21.55 -6.62 20.31
CA ARG A 100 20.81 -5.42 20.71
C ARG A 100 19.42 -5.79 21.20
N THR A 101 18.95 -5.05 22.19
CA THR A 101 17.59 -5.14 22.75
C THR A 101 16.68 -4.01 22.26
N THR A 102 17.26 -2.96 21.66
CA THR A 102 16.52 -1.85 21.04
C THR A 102 16.93 -1.68 19.57
N GLY A 103 15.95 -1.46 18.71
CA GLY A 103 16.15 -1.22 17.29
C GLY A 103 14.94 -1.66 16.46
N ARG A 104 15.19 -2.04 15.21
CA ARG A 104 14.14 -2.51 14.31
C ARG A 104 14.56 -3.76 13.56
N VAL A 105 13.63 -4.68 13.35
CA VAL A 105 13.78 -5.85 12.49
C VAL A 105 12.85 -5.68 11.30
N LYS A 106 13.41 -5.69 10.08
CA LYS A 106 12.62 -5.63 8.84
C LYS A 106 12.57 -6.98 8.18
N VAL A 107 11.36 -7.46 7.94
CA VAL A 107 11.11 -8.75 7.30
C VAL A 107 10.12 -8.61 6.15
N GLN A 108 10.12 -9.57 5.24
CA GLN A 108 9.20 -9.63 4.11
C GLN A 108 8.74 -11.05 3.87
N ARG A 109 7.47 -11.20 3.50
CA ARG A 109 6.89 -12.43 2.98
C ARG A 109 6.03 -12.06 1.80
N GLU A 110 6.30 -12.65 0.65
CA GLU A 110 5.60 -12.33 -0.60
C GLU A 110 5.61 -10.81 -0.87
N ASP A 111 4.43 -10.19 -0.97
CA ASP A 111 4.22 -8.76 -1.20
C ASP A 111 3.97 -7.97 0.09
N VAL A 112 4.18 -8.57 1.27
CA VAL A 112 4.01 -7.91 2.58
C VAL A 112 5.37 -7.65 3.23
N LEU A 113 5.57 -6.41 3.68
CA LEU A 113 6.72 -5.96 4.44
C LEU A 113 6.29 -5.65 5.87
N ALA A 114 7.03 -6.18 6.84
CA ALA A 114 6.79 -5.90 8.25
C ALA A 114 8.06 -5.31 8.88
N THR A 115 7.87 -4.30 9.72
CA THR A 115 8.92 -3.70 10.55
C THR A 115 8.51 -3.83 12.00
N VAL A 116 9.31 -4.53 12.78
CA VAL A 116 9.13 -4.67 14.24
C VAL A 116 10.13 -3.75 14.92
N PHE A 117 9.64 -2.69 15.56
CA PHE A 117 10.44 -1.81 16.39
C PHE A 117 10.44 -2.34 17.82
N VAL A 118 11.60 -2.72 18.33
CA VAL A 118 11.77 -3.21 19.69
C VAL A 118 12.42 -2.11 20.51
N THR A 119 11.84 -1.80 21.66
CA THR A 119 12.37 -0.81 22.60
C THR A 119 12.27 -1.38 24.00
N ASP A 120 13.36 -1.31 24.76
CA ASP A 120 13.30 -1.59 26.19
C ASP A 120 12.60 -0.45 26.92
N ALA A 121 11.62 -0.77 27.77
CA ALA A 121 11.05 0.23 28.65
C ALA A 121 12.12 0.65 29.65
N LEU A 122 12.42 1.94 29.67
CA LEU A 122 13.45 2.54 30.52
C LEU A 122 13.23 2.34 32.03
N PHE A 123 12.06 1.84 32.46
CA PHE A 123 11.64 1.90 33.86
C PHE A 123 10.96 0.65 34.46
N GLU A 124 10.66 -0.42 33.72
CA GLU A 124 9.84 -1.53 34.25
C GLU A 124 10.23 -2.96 33.81
N ASP A 125 11.44 -3.19 33.29
CA ASP A 125 11.84 -4.52 32.73
C ASP A 125 10.90 -5.06 31.64
N VAL A 126 10.04 -4.20 31.07
CA VAL A 126 9.12 -4.53 29.99
C VAL A 126 9.78 -4.20 28.65
N THR A 127 9.82 -5.14 27.72
CA THR A 127 10.18 -4.85 26.33
C THR A 127 8.90 -4.54 25.55
N THR A 128 8.88 -3.42 24.84
CA THR A 128 7.78 -3.05 23.95
C THR A 128 8.18 -3.33 22.51
N ALA A 129 7.30 -4.00 21.77
CA ALA A 129 7.40 -4.21 20.34
C ALA A 129 6.26 -3.46 19.64
N SER A 130 6.62 -2.63 18.68
CA SER A 130 5.70 -1.87 17.86
C SER A 130 5.83 -2.40 16.43
N ILE A 131 4.78 -3.03 15.92
CA ILE A 131 4.80 -3.80 14.68
C ILE A 131 4.04 -3.01 13.62
N GLN A 132 4.74 -2.65 12.56
CA GLN A 132 4.15 -2.02 11.39
C GLN A 132 4.15 -3.00 10.22
N VAL A 133 2.99 -3.22 9.61
CA VAL A 133 2.82 -4.07 8.42
C VAL A 133 2.34 -3.20 7.27
N SER A 134 3.01 -3.31 6.13
CA SER A 134 2.68 -2.59 4.91
C SER A 134 2.94 -3.46 3.68
N ARG A 135 2.42 -3.06 2.52
CA ARG A 135 2.77 -3.72 1.25
C ARG A 135 4.21 -3.39 0.86
N GLY A 136 4.90 -4.41 0.35
CA GLY A 136 6.22 -4.33 -0.24
C GLY A 136 6.27 -3.56 -1.56
N PRO A 137 7.48 -3.38 -2.12
CA PRO A 137 7.76 -2.48 -3.24
C PRO A 137 7.13 -2.90 -4.58
N THR A 138 6.63 -4.12 -4.70
CA THR A 138 6.04 -4.67 -5.95
C THR A 138 4.64 -4.14 -6.24
N SER A 139 3.92 -3.60 -5.25
CA SER A 139 2.63 -2.95 -5.48
C SER A 139 2.84 -1.51 -5.97
N PRO A 140 2.17 -1.05 -7.05
CA PRO A 140 2.27 0.34 -7.50
C PRO A 140 1.75 1.30 -6.42
N SER A 141 2.35 2.49 -6.29
CA SER A 141 1.84 3.49 -5.34
C SER A 141 0.55 4.15 -5.85
N LEU A 142 -0.22 4.80 -4.97
CA LEU A 142 -1.44 5.53 -5.35
C LEU A 142 -1.17 6.58 -6.45
N PRO A 143 -0.13 7.44 -6.34
CA PRO A 143 0.18 8.40 -7.40
C PRO A 143 0.46 7.74 -8.75
N VAL A 144 1.17 6.60 -8.75
CA VAL A 144 1.49 5.86 -9.98
C VAL A 144 0.21 5.27 -10.59
N THR A 145 -0.65 4.67 -9.77
CA THR A 145 -1.91 4.06 -10.23
C THR A 145 -2.85 5.12 -10.80
N VAL A 146 -2.98 6.26 -10.13
CA VAL A 146 -3.77 7.40 -10.59
C VAL A 146 -3.20 8.01 -11.86
N ALA A 147 -1.88 8.19 -11.95
CA ALA A 147 -1.24 8.73 -13.15
C ALA A 147 -1.43 7.82 -14.37
N LEU A 148 -1.30 6.50 -14.18
CA LEU A 148 -1.57 5.51 -15.23
C LEU A 148 -3.05 5.53 -15.66
N GLY A 149 -3.97 5.58 -14.70
CA GLY A 149 -5.41 5.72 -14.97
C GLY A 149 -5.72 7.00 -15.76
N ALA A 150 -5.19 8.14 -15.33
CA ALA A 150 -5.35 9.43 -16.00
C ALA A 150 -4.81 9.40 -17.44
N ALA A 151 -3.60 8.86 -17.64
CA ALA A 151 -2.98 8.75 -18.96
C ALA A 151 -3.83 7.88 -19.90
N ALA A 152 -4.27 6.70 -19.44
CA ALA A 152 -5.14 5.82 -20.22
C ALA A 152 -6.46 6.51 -20.58
N GLY A 153 -7.06 7.21 -19.61
CA GLY A 153 -8.28 7.99 -19.79
C GLY A 153 -8.15 9.08 -20.86
N ILE A 154 -7.06 9.87 -20.82
CA ILE A 154 -6.76 10.89 -21.84
C ILE A 154 -6.65 10.26 -23.22
N THR A 155 -5.85 9.19 -23.36
CA THR A 155 -5.63 8.53 -24.64
C THR A 155 -6.96 8.05 -25.25
N LEU A 156 -7.79 7.36 -24.47
CA LEU A 156 -9.09 6.87 -24.92
C LEU A 156 -10.05 8.01 -25.28
N GLY A 157 -10.08 9.08 -24.48
CA GLY A 157 -10.91 10.25 -24.73
C GLY A 157 -10.55 10.99 -26.03
N VAL A 158 -9.25 11.20 -26.26
CA VAL A 158 -8.75 11.87 -27.48
C VAL A 158 -9.04 11.02 -28.71
N VAL A 159 -8.73 9.73 -28.70
CA VAL A 159 -9.00 8.81 -29.83
C VAL A 159 -10.49 8.80 -30.16
N SER A 160 -11.35 8.67 -29.15
CA SER A 160 -12.80 8.67 -29.34
C SER A 160 -13.29 9.99 -29.97
N GLY A 161 -12.76 11.13 -29.51
CA GLY A 161 -13.14 12.43 -30.06
C GLY A 161 -12.67 12.65 -31.50
N VAL A 162 -11.51 12.12 -31.88
CA VAL A 162 -11.04 12.13 -33.28
C VAL A 162 -11.97 11.28 -34.15
N VAL A 163 -12.30 10.05 -33.73
CA VAL A 163 -13.18 9.14 -34.47
C VAL A 163 -14.57 9.75 -34.66
N VAL A 164 -15.16 10.30 -33.59
CA VAL A 164 -16.48 10.95 -33.67
C VAL A 164 -16.45 12.18 -34.58
N SER A 165 -15.41 13.01 -34.48
CA SER A 165 -15.28 14.19 -35.35
C SER A 165 -15.16 13.80 -36.83
N GLN A 166 -14.44 12.72 -37.15
CA GLN A 166 -14.32 12.21 -38.51
C GLN A 166 -15.64 11.59 -39.01
N ALA A 167 -16.37 10.89 -38.15
CA ALA A 167 -17.68 10.36 -38.52
C ALA A 167 -18.69 11.48 -38.82
N LEU A 168 -18.70 12.53 -37.98
CA LEU A 168 -19.58 13.68 -38.15
C LEU A 168 -19.26 14.48 -39.42
N SER A 169 -17.98 14.71 -39.74
CA SER A 169 -17.60 15.41 -40.96
C SER A 169 -18.01 14.64 -42.22
N ARG A 170 -17.81 13.32 -42.23
CA ARG A 170 -18.28 12.44 -43.33
C ARG A 170 -19.80 12.48 -43.49
N SER A 171 -20.55 12.53 -42.37
CA SER A 171 -22.01 12.58 -42.41
C SER A 171 -22.56 13.91 -42.95
N ARG A 172 -21.90 15.05 -42.66
CA ARG A 172 -22.30 16.37 -43.20
C ARG A 172 -22.03 16.46 -44.69
N VAL A 173 -20.85 16.06 -45.15
CA VAL A 173 -20.52 16.05 -46.59
C VAL A 173 -21.53 15.21 -47.38
N ARG A 174 -22.01 14.10 -46.82
CA ARG A 174 -23.04 13.25 -47.46
C ARG A 174 -24.45 13.85 -47.45
N ARG A 175 -24.71 14.81 -46.56
CA ARG A 175 -25.99 15.54 -46.48
C ARG A 175 -25.98 16.79 -47.38
N ASP A 176 -24.79 17.35 -47.60
CA ASP A 176 -24.58 18.64 -48.26
C ASP A 176 -23.99 18.52 -49.68
N GLY A 177 -23.99 17.35 -50.32
CA GLY A 177 -23.77 17.32 -51.78
C GLY A 177 -23.88 15.97 -52.48
N PRO A 178 -23.87 15.98 -53.83
CA PRO A 178 -24.18 17.11 -54.73
C PRO A 178 -25.70 17.36 -54.89
#